data_AF-A0A1Q4HKW3-F1
#
_entry.id   AF-A0A1Q4HKW3-F1
#
_cell.length_a   1.000
_cell.length_b   1.000
_cell.length_c   1.000
_cell.angle_alpha   90.00
_cell.angle_beta   90.00
_cell.angle_gamma   90.00
#
_symmetry.space_group_name_H-M   'P 1'
#
loop_
_entity.id
_entity.type
_entity.pdbx_description
1 polymer ?
#
loop_
_entity_poly.entity_id
_entity_poly.type
_entity_poly.pdbx_seq_one_letter_code
_entity_poly.pdbx_strand_id
1 'polypeptide(L)' 'MTKAERAFQAHLASTVSYFAAVEAAGDVPWFCDPAKLVKLGIMATEPMEARRELFMRRYR' A
#
# COMPACT_ATOMS: atom_id res chain seq x y z
N MET A 1 -8.81 16.06 8.39
CA MET A 1 -8.34 15.21 7.29
C MET A 1 -7.86 16.07 6.13
N THR A 2 -6.57 16.01 5.82
CA THR A 2 -5.91 16.77 4.75
C THR A 2 -6.36 16.30 3.36
N LYS A 3 -6.07 17.10 2.32
CA LYS A 3 -6.34 16.70 0.92
C LYS A 3 -5.61 15.41 0.55
N ALA A 4 -4.36 15.25 1.01
CA ALA A 4 -3.57 14.05 0.79
C ALA A 4 -4.17 12.81 1.47
N GLU A 5 -4.66 12.96 2.71
CA GLU A 5 -5.35 11.86 3.42
C GLU A 5 -6.64 11.44 2.73
N ARG A 6 -7.45 12.37 2.20
CA ARG A 6 -8.63 12.03 1.39
C ARG A 6 -8.27 11.25 0.13
N ALA A 7 -7.22 11.68 -0.58
CA ALA A 7 -6.74 11.00 -1.77
C ALA A 7 -6.21 9.59 -1.44
N PHE A 8 -5.53 9.44 -0.30
CA PHE A 8 -5.07 8.14 0.18
C PHE A 8 -6.25 7.20 0.48
N GLN A 9 -7.29 7.67 1.16
CA GLN A 9 -8.49 6.85 1.43
C GLN A 9 -9.19 6.41 0.13
N ALA A 10 -9.32 7.31 -0.85
CA ALA A 10 -9.86 6.95 -2.16
C ALA A 10 -9.00 5.92 -2.89
N HIS A 11 -7.67 6.03 -2.78
CA HIS A 11 -6.72 5.06 -3.34
C HIS A 11 -6.81 3.69 -2.65
N LEU A 12 -6.99 3.65 -1.33
CA LEU A 12 -7.21 2.39 -0.61
C LEU A 12 -8.46 1.70 -1.14
N ALA A 13 -9.57 2.43 -1.26
CA ALA A 13 -10.83 1.89 -1.76
C ALA A 13 -10.72 1.37 -3.20
N SER A 14 -10.01 2.08 -4.08
CA SER A 14 -9.84 1.66 -5.48
C SER A 14 -8.92 0.46 -5.67
N THR A 15 -8.08 0.15 -4.68
CA THR A 15 -7.11 -0.96 -4.77
C THR A 15 -7.55 -2.24 -4.05
N VAL A 16 -8.69 -2.23 -3.35
CA VAL A 16 -9.20 -3.41 -2.62
C VAL A 16 -9.37 -4.63 -3.54
N SER A 17 -10.05 -4.47 -4.69
CA SER A 17 -10.31 -5.59 -5.61
C SER A 17 -9.02 -6.16 -6.21
N TYR A 18 -8.05 -5.30 -6.49
CA TYR A 18 -6.75 -5.71 -7.01
C TYR A 18 -6.01 -6.61 -6.01
N PHE A 19 -5.89 -6.20 -4.74
CA PHE A 19 -5.18 -7.01 -3.76
C PHE A 19 -5.95 -8.25 -3.32
N ALA A 20 -7.28 -8.21 -3.33
CA ALA A 20 -8.10 -9.41 -3.16
C ALA A 20 -7.83 -10.44 -4.28
N ALA A 21 -7.63 -10.00 -5.52
CA ALA A 21 -7.28 -10.89 -6.62
C ALA A 21 -5.86 -11.47 -6.49
N VAL A 22 -4.90 -10.70 -5.96
CA VAL A 22 -3.54 -11.18 -5.65
C VAL A 22 -3.60 -12.32 -4.63
N GLU A 23 -4.34 -12.12 -3.54
CA GLU A 23 -4.53 -13.13 -2.49
C GLU A 23 -5.26 -14.37 -3.03
N ALA A 24 -6.30 -14.19 -3.85
CA ALA A 24 -7.04 -15.29 -4.47
C ALA A 24 -6.17 -16.12 -5.43
N ALA A 25 -5.14 -15.53 -6.03
CA ALA A 25 -4.15 -16.23 -6.86
C ALA A 25 -3.08 -16.97 -6.03
N GLY A 26 -3.11 -16.85 -4.70
CA GLY A 26 -2.13 -17.45 -3.79
C GLY A 26 -0.84 -16.64 -3.63
N ASP A 27 -0.80 -15.40 -4.11
CA ASP A 27 0.33 -14.49 -3.93
C ASP A 27 0.08 -13.55 -2.74
N VAL A 28 1.14 -12.88 -2.27
CA VAL A 28 1.14 -12.00 -1.12
C VAL A 28 1.17 -10.54 -1.61
N PRO A 29 0.22 -9.69 -1.16
CA PRO A 29 0.27 -8.26 -1.42
C PRO A 29 1.61 -7.68 -1.02
N TRP A 30 2.16 -6.76 -1.83
CA TRP A 30 3.52 -6.26 -1.62
C TRP A 30 3.75 -5.62 -0.24
N PHE A 31 2.70 -5.06 0.37
CA PHE A 31 2.76 -4.43 1.68
C PHE A 31 2.77 -5.44 2.84
N CYS A 32 2.59 -6.72 2.56
CA CYS A 32 2.72 -7.84 3.49
C CYS A 32 4.01 -8.65 3.27
N ASP A 33 4.80 -8.33 2.24
CA ASP A 33 6.03 -9.04 1.88
C ASP A 33 7.26 -8.23 2.29
N PRO A 34 8.01 -8.65 3.33
CA PRO A 34 9.19 -7.93 3.81
C PRO A 34 10.27 -7.74 2.75
N ALA A 35 10.46 -8.70 1.85
CA ALA A 35 11.46 -8.58 0.79
C ALA A 35 11.06 -7.51 -0.24
N LYS A 36 9.77 -7.40 -0.56
CA LYS A 36 9.25 -6.31 -1.41
C LYS A 36 9.35 -4.96 -0.68
N LEU A 37 9.05 -4.89 0.62
CA LEU A 37 9.20 -3.64 1.40
C LEU A 37 10.64 -3.12 1.38
N VAL A 38 11.62 -4.00 1.60
CA VAL A 38 13.06 -3.66 1.52
C VAL A 38 13.43 -3.17 0.12
N LYS A 39 12.98 -3.86 -0.94
CA LYS A 39 13.24 -3.46 -2.32
C LYS A 39 12.63 -2.10 -2.68
N LEU A 40 11.49 -1.77 -2.10
CA LEU A 40 10.82 -0.46 -2.25
C LEU A 40 11.40 0.62 -1.32
N GLY A 41 12.32 0.25 -0.43
CA GLY A 41 12.88 1.12 0.60
C GLY A 41 11.83 1.67 1.55
N ILE A 42 10.75 0.91 1.81
CA ILE A 42 9.68 1.28 2.74
C ILE A 42 10.10 0.88 4.14
N MET A 43 10.04 1.82 5.09
CA MET A 43 10.48 1.57 6.46
C MET A 43 9.35 1.13 7.38
N ALA A 44 8.10 1.46 7.02
CA ALA A 44 6.94 1.03 7.76
C ALA A 44 6.76 -0.50 7.71
N THR A 45 6.59 -1.09 8.90
CA THR A 45 6.32 -2.53 9.07
C THR A 45 4.83 -2.85 9.05
N GLU A 46 3.99 -1.88 9.42
CA GLU A 46 2.54 -2.03 9.40
C GLU A 46 2.00 -1.85 7.97
N PRO A 47 1.19 -2.78 7.44
CA PRO A 47 0.66 -2.73 6.07
C PRO A 47 0.02 -1.40 5.67
N MET A 48 -0.76 -0.80 6.56
CA MET A 48 -1.43 0.48 6.29
C MET A 48 -0.43 1.62 6.17
N GLU A 49 0.58 1.64 7.04
CA GLU A 49 1.64 2.65 7.03
C GLU A 49 2.57 2.46 5.84
N ALA A 50 2.87 1.22 5.44
CA ALA A 50 3.63 0.93 4.21
C ALA A 50 2.92 1.45 2.96
N ARG A 51 1.60 1.22 2.86
CA ARG A 51 0.77 1.76 1.78
C ARG A 51 0.73 3.29 1.81
N ARG A 52 0.61 3.88 2.99
CA ARG A 52 0.62 5.34 3.16
C ARG A 52 1.96 5.94 2.76
N GLU A 53 3.06 5.36 3.21
CA GLU A 53 4.42 5.82 2.91
C GLU A 53 4.67 5.83 1.41
N LEU A 54 4.36 4.72 0.72
CA LEU A 54 4.51 4.65 -0.74
C LEU A 54 3.61 5.67 -1.47
N PHE A 55 2.36 5.83 -1.02
CA PHE A 55 1.44 6.81 -1.59
C PHE A 55 1.98 8.23 -1.42
N MET A 56 2.37 8.61 -0.21
CA MET A 56 2.88 9.96 0.07
C MET A 56 4.19 10.23 -0.67
N ARG A 57 5.07 9.24 -0.87
CA ARG A 57 6.27 9.39 -1.70
C ARG A 57 5.94 9.73 -3.16
N ARG A 58 4.85 9.18 -3.70
CA ARG A 58 4.44 9.39 -5.11
C ARG A 58 3.70 10.70 -5.35
N TYR A 59 2.99 11.21 -4.35
CA TYR A 59 2.09 12.37 -4.47
C TYR A 59 2.52 13.59 -3.65
N ARG A 60 3.78 13.61 -3.23
CA ARG A 60 4.46 14.78 -2.66
C ARG A 60 5.13 15.58 -3.77
#